data_AF-A0A4Y2LTW7-F1
#
_entry.id   AF-A0A4Y2LTW7-F1
#
_cell.length_a   1.000
_cell.length_b   1.000
_cell.length_c   1.000
_cell.angle_alpha   90.00
_cell.angle_beta   90.00
_cell.angle_gamma   90.00
#
_symmetry.space_group_name_H-M   'P 1'
#
loop_
_entity.id
_entity.type
_entity.pdbx_description
1 polymer ?
#
loop_
_entity_poly.entity_id
_entity_poly.type
_entity_poly.pdbx_seq_one_letter_code
_entity_poly.pdbx_strand_id
1 'polypeptide(L)'
;MALEPIFTKLSHVNGRYRETCKAFLPDMMAENKGHIVSIASLAGMTGAVRLTDYCASKFAAVGFEESLRLELHVEGYNGIKSSVVCPYFINTGMFEGVNSG
;
A
#
# COMPACT_ATOMS: atom_id res chain seq x y z
N MET A 1 9.77 -25.54 7.09
CA MET A 1 8.99 -24.43 6.50
C MET A 1 9.26 -23.20 7.36
N ALA A 2 10.28 -22.41 7.02
CA ALA A 2 10.74 -21.30 7.86
C ALA A 2 9.92 -20.04 7.53
N LEU A 3 9.20 -19.51 8.52
CA LEU A 3 8.38 -18.29 8.41
C LEU A 3 9.24 -17.00 8.52
N GLU A 4 10.48 -17.10 8.98
CA GLU A 4 11.42 -15.98 9.15
C GLU A 4 11.62 -15.09 7.90
N PRO A 5 11.82 -15.63 6.67
CA PRO A 5 12.03 -14.79 5.48
C PRO A 5 10.78 -14.00 5.05
N ILE A 6 9.59 -14.41 5.48
CA ILE A 6 8.30 -13.80 5.15
C ILE A 6 8.14 -12.46 5.88
N PHE A 7 8.55 -12.39 7.15
CA PHE A 7 8.39 -11.20 7.97
C PHE A 7 9.36 -10.07 7.57
N THR A 8 10.58 -10.39 7.13
CA THR A 8 11.57 -9.37 6.73
C THR A 8 11.13 -8.58 5.49
N LYS A 9 10.55 -9.23 4.47
CA LYS A 9 10.08 -8.52 3.27
C LYS A 9 8.90 -7.59 3.55
N LEU A 10 8.07 -7.93 4.54
CA LEU A 10 6.88 -7.17 4.88
C LEU A 10 7.19 -5.77 5.43
N SER A 11 8.23 -5.65 6.26
CA SER A 11 8.63 -4.38 6.87
C SER A 11 9.24 -3.41 5.85
N HIS A 12 9.94 -3.91 4.84
CA HIS A 12 10.60 -3.09 3.82
C HIS A 12 9.62 -2.40 2.85
N VAL A 13 8.58 -3.11 2.37
CA VAL A 13 7.65 -2.54 1.38
C VAL A 13 6.73 -1.50 2.02
N ASN A 14 6.19 -1.80 3.20
CA ASN A 14 5.33 -0.87 3.94
C ASN A 14 6.11 0.33 4.49
N GLY A 15 7.39 0.14 4.81
CA GLY A 15 8.29 1.22 5.21
C GLY A 15 8.39 2.31 4.14
N ARG A 16 8.43 1.94 2.84
CA ARG A 16 8.57 2.92 1.75
C ARG A 16 7.35 3.83 1.61
N TYR A 17 6.13 3.30 1.79
CA TYR A 17 4.90 4.10 1.77
C TYR A 17 4.92 5.21 2.82
N ARG A 18 5.36 4.86 4.03
CA ARG A 18 5.49 5.81 5.14
C ARG A 18 6.51 6.90 4.84
N GLU A 19 7.66 6.55 4.27
CA GLU A 19 8.69 7.54 3.96
C GLU A 19 8.28 8.48 2.82
N THR A 20 7.56 8.02 1.79
CA THR A 20 6.98 8.93 0.79
C THR A 20 5.94 9.87 1.41
N CYS A 21 5.05 9.37 2.26
CA CYS A 21 4.07 10.24 2.93
C CYS A 21 4.78 11.28 3.80
N LYS A 22 5.78 10.89 4.60
CA LYS A 22 6.57 11.86 5.39
C LYS A 22 7.22 12.94 4.55
N ALA A 23 7.69 12.61 3.35
CA ALA A 23 8.38 13.55 2.49
C ALA A 23 7.43 14.61 1.88
N PHE A 24 6.19 14.23 1.54
CA PHE A 24 5.29 15.11 0.78
C PHE A 24 4.08 15.61 1.57
N LEU A 25 3.64 14.88 2.60
CA LEU A 25 2.44 15.20 3.36
C LEU A 25 2.52 16.55 4.08
N PRO A 26 3.66 16.99 4.66
CA PRO A 26 3.74 18.31 5.29
C PRO A 26 3.37 19.46 4.34
N ASP A 27 3.87 19.42 3.10
CA ASP A 27 3.56 20.45 2.09
C ASP A 27 2.09 20.37 1.63
N MET A 28 1.54 19.15 1.48
CA MET A 28 0.12 18.96 1.19
C MET A 28 -0.78 19.50 2.31
N MET A 29 -0.36 19.36 3.58
CA MET A 29 -1.06 19.89 4.75
C MET A 29 -0.97 21.42 4.81
N ALA A 30 0.20 22.00 4.52
CA ALA A 30 0.39 23.44 4.48
C ALA A 30 -0.54 24.13 3.47
N GLU A 31 -0.73 23.51 2.31
CA GLU A 31 -1.62 24.01 1.25
C GLU A 31 -3.06 23.47 1.35
N ASN A 32 -3.32 22.56 2.31
CA ASN A 32 -4.53 21.73 2.39
C ASN A 32 -4.99 21.20 1.01
N LYS A 33 -4.04 20.68 0.22
CA LYS A 33 -4.27 20.27 -1.16
C LYS A 33 -3.31 19.18 -1.56
N GLY A 34 -3.85 18.08 -2.08
CA GLY A 34 -3.04 16.98 -2.60
C GLY A 34 -3.87 15.75 -2.93
N HIS A 35 -3.24 14.77 -3.55
CA HIS A 35 -3.84 13.45 -3.78
C HIS A 35 -2.79 12.36 -3.60
N ILE A 36 -3.00 11.49 -2.62
CA ILE A 36 -2.17 10.30 -2.38
C ILE A 36 -2.77 9.12 -3.14
N VAL A 37 -1.99 8.48 -4.00
CA VAL A 37 -2.46 7.31 -4.77
C VAL A 37 -1.61 6.10 -4.41
N SER A 38 -2.23 5.14 -3.74
CA SER A 38 -1.60 3.86 -3.40
C SER A 38 -1.87 2.81 -4.47
N ILE A 39 -0.81 2.20 -5.00
CA ILE A 39 -0.90 1.01 -5.86
C ILE A 39 -0.81 -0.25 -4.98
N ALA A 40 -1.98 -0.83 -4.71
CA ALA A 40 -2.13 -2.08 -3.99
C ALA A 40 -2.27 -3.26 -4.97
N SER A 41 -3.30 -4.09 -4.80
CA SER A 41 -3.61 -5.31 -5.55
C SER A 41 -4.97 -5.82 -5.07
N LEU A 42 -5.68 -6.64 -5.85
CA LEU A 42 -6.81 -7.43 -5.33
C LEU A 42 -6.38 -8.26 -4.10
N ALA A 43 -5.10 -8.66 -4.04
CA ALA A 43 -4.49 -9.31 -2.89
C ALA A 43 -4.46 -8.46 -1.60
N GLY A 44 -4.83 -7.17 -1.67
CA GLY A 44 -5.02 -6.29 -0.52
C GLY A 44 -6.42 -6.34 0.08
N MET A 45 -7.34 -7.07 -0.55
CA MET A 45 -8.71 -7.29 -0.07
C MET A 45 -8.99 -8.75 0.27
N THR A 46 -8.24 -9.69 -0.33
CA THR A 46 -8.40 -11.12 -0.09
C THR A 46 -7.07 -11.86 -0.18
N GLY A 47 -6.95 -12.95 0.59
CA GLY A 47 -5.77 -13.80 0.61
C GLY A 47 -5.72 -14.78 -0.57
N ALA A 48 -4.51 -15.19 -0.95
CA ALA A 48 -4.28 -16.21 -1.97
C ALA A 48 -3.21 -17.22 -1.52
N VAL A 49 -3.41 -18.48 -1.91
CA VAL A 49 -2.47 -19.57 -1.61
C VAL A 49 -1.10 -19.25 -2.22
N ARG A 50 -0.03 -19.50 -1.46
CA ARG A 50 1.38 -19.24 -1.84
C ARG A 50 1.75 -17.76 -2.06
N LEU A 51 0.90 -16.82 -1.65
CA LEU A 51 1.14 -15.37 -1.74
C LEU A 51 1.03 -14.69 -0.38
N THR A 52 1.34 -15.37 0.73
CA THR A 52 1.12 -14.87 2.09
C THR A 52 1.79 -13.53 2.37
N ASP A 53 3.08 -13.38 2.03
CA ASP A 53 3.83 -12.12 2.17
C ASP A 53 3.28 -11.03 1.25
N TYR A 54 2.99 -11.39 0.00
CA TYR A 54 2.41 -10.47 -0.98
C TYR A 54 1.05 -9.94 -0.54
N CYS A 55 0.10 -10.82 -0.18
CA CYS A 55 -1.21 -10.45 0.34
C CYS A 55 -1.06 -9.57 1.59
N ALA A 56 -0.30 -9.99 2.60
CA ALA A 56 -0.11 -9.20 3.81
C ALA A 56 0.45 -7.79 3.53
N SER A 57 1.41 -7.65 2.60
CA SER A 57 1.91 -6.32 2.20
C SER A 57 0.84 -5.45 1.54
N LYS A 58 -0.06 -6.05 0.75
CA LYS A 58 -1.12 -5.31 0.04
C LYS A 58 -2.28 -4.95 0.95
N PHE A 59 -2.61 -5.78 1.93
CA PHE A 59 -3.54 -5.44 3.01
C PHE A 59 -3.01 -4.27 3.84
N ALA A 60 -1.71 -4.28 4.16
CA ALA A 60 -1.08 -3.19 4.89
C ALA A 60 -1.13 -1.86 4.12
N ALA A 61 -0.91 -1.88 2.79
CA ALA A 61 -1.05 -0.68 1.97
C ALA A 61 -2.48 -0.12 1.96
N VAL A 62 -3.49 -0.99 1.84
CA VAL A 62 -4.91 -0.59 1.90
C VAL A 62 -5.24 0.00 3.27
N GLY A 63 -4.90 -0.70 4.35
CA GLY A 63 -5.19 -0.24 5.72
C GLY A 63 -4.45 1.04 6.09
N PHE A 64 -3.21 1.21 5.63
CA PHE A 64 -2.45 2.45 5.83
C PHE A 64 -3.15 3.65 5.19
N GLU A 65 -3.56 3.54 3.92
CA GLU A 65 -4.22 4.65 3.24
C GLU A 65 -5.61 4.96 3.80
N GLU A 66 -6.34 3.93 4.23
CA GLU A 66 -7.62 4.12 4.90
C GLU A 66 -7.46 4.86 6.23
N SER A 67 -6.51 4.44 7.08
CA SER A 67 -6.23 5.11 8.36
C SER A 67 -5.79 6.55 8.14
N LEU A 68 -4.82 6.77 7.25
CA LEU A 68 -4.29 8.11 6.98
C LEU A 68 -5.37 9.06 6.47
N ARG A 69 -6.25 8.59 5.57
CA ARG A 69 -7.37 9.41 5.07
C ARG A 69 -8.32 9.81 6.20
N LEU A 70 -8.63 8.90 7.11
CA LEU A 70 -9.51 9.17 8.25
C LEU A 70 -8.86 10.16 9.22
N GLU A 71 -7.58 9.98 9.53
CA GLU A 71 -6.81 10.92 10.37
C GLU A 71 -6.82 12.33 9.78
N LEU A 72 -6.49 12.48 8.48
CA LEU A 72 -6.51 13.77 7.80
C LEU A 72 -7.90 14.42 7.80
N HIS A 73 -8.96 13.62 7.65
CA HIS A 73 -10.33 14.13 7.71
C HIS A 73 -10.71 14.66 9.10
N VAL A 74 -10.39 13.91 10.16
CA VAL A 74 -10.64 14.30 11.56
C VAL A 74 -9.88 15.58 11.92
N GLU A 75 -8.64 15.73 11.43
CA GLU A 75 -7.80 16.92 11.62
C GLU A 75 -8.20 18.11 10.71
N GLY A 76 -9.24 17.96 9.87
CA GLY A 76 -9.78 19.05 9.04
C GLY A 76 -9.11 19.26 7.68
N TYR A 77 -8.17 18.40 7.27
CA TYR A 77 -7.48 18.46 5.98
C TYR A 77 -8.33 17.90 4.83
N ASN A 78 -9.46 18.54 4.57
CA ASN A 78 -10.45 18.08 3.59
C ASN A 78 -10.03 18.25 2.13
N GLY A 79 -8.97 19.01 1.82
CA GLY A 79 -8.48 19.20 0.46
C GLY A 79 -7.40 18.19 0.04
N ILE A 80 -6.96 17.32 0.97
CA ILE A 80 -6.09 16.18 0.65
C ILE A 80 -6.98 14.96 0.38
N LYS A 81 -6.87 14.39 -0.81
CA LYS A 81 -7.62 13.21 -1.24
C LYS A 81 -6.73 11.98 -1.25
N SER A 82 -7.33 10.80 -1.21
CA SER A 82 -6.60 9.55 -1.39
C SER A 82 -7.36 8.55 -2.25
N SER A 83 -6.64 7.60 -2.87
CA SER A 83 -7.21 6.55 -3.71
C SER A 83 -6.31 5.34 -3.74
N VAL A 84 -6.86 4.19 -3.35
CA VAL A 84 -6.17 2.90 -3.47
C VAL A 84 -6.60 2.21 -4.74
N VAL A 85 -5.64 1.96 -5.63
CA VAL A 85 -5.84 1.17 -6.84
C VAL A 85 -5.53 -0.29 -6.52
N CYS A 86 -6.50 -1.18 -6.72
CA CYS A 86 -6.36 -2.62 -6.48
C CYS A 86 -6.47 -3.39 -7.81
N PRO A 87 -5.41 -3.44 -8.63
CA PRO A 87 -5.45 -4.22 -9.86
C PRO A 87 -5.60 -5.71 -9.59
N TYR A 88 -6.26 -6.40 -10.51
CA TYR A 88 -6.14 -7.85 -10.64
C TYR A 88 -4.93 -8.18 -11.55
N PHE A 89 -4.94 -9.31 -12.26
CA PHE A 89 -3.88 -9.61 -13.21
C PHE A 89 -3.80 -8.54 -14.30
N ILE A 90 -2.64 -7.87 -14.35
CA ILE A 90 -2.30 -6.87 -15.36
C ILE A 90 -1.02 -7.29 -16.06
N ASN A 91 -1.03 -7.25 -17.39
CA ASN A 91 0.11 -7.64 -18.19
C ASN A 91 1.19 -6.54 -18.16
N THR A 92 2.05 -6.61 -17.15
CA THR A 92 3.10 -5.60 -16.87
C THR A 92 4.50 -6.22 -16.81
N GLY A 93 4.64 -7.52 -17.09
CA GLY A 93 5.89 -8.28 -16.88
C GLY A 93 6.21 -8.58 -15.40
N MET A 94 5.41 -8.10 -14.43
CA MET A 94 5.64 -8.31 -12.99
C MET A 94 5.78 -9.78 -12.60
N PHE A 95 5.13 -10.69 -13.33
CA PHE A 95 5.17 -12.14 -13.08
C PHE A 95 5.98 -12.90 -14.13
N GLU A 96 6.70 -12.20 -15.00
CA GLU A 96 7.52 -12.82 -16.03
C GLU A 96 8.67 -13.61 -15.37
N GLY A 97 8.76 -14.90 -15.68
CA GLY A 97 9.71 -15.83 -15.04
C GLY A 97 9.24 -16.45 -13.71
N VAL A 98 8.04 -16.12 -13.22
CA VAL A 98 7.46 -16.80 -12.04
C VAL A 98 7.00 -18.20 -12.45
N ASN A 99 7.61 -19.22 -11.82
CA ASN A 99 7.26 -20.61 -12.06
C ASN A 99 6.24 -21.08 -11.00
N SER A 100 5.02 -21.34 -11.44
CA SER A 100 3.90 -21.70 -10.56
C SER A 100 4.05 -23.10 -9.97
N GLY A 101 4.96 -23.93 -10.47
CA GLY A 101 5.04 -25.35 -10.11
C GLY A 101 3.99 -26.18 -10.84
#